data_AF-A0A453BPY3-F1
#
_entry.id   AF-A0A453BPY3-F1
#
_cell.length_a   1.000
_cell.length_b   1.000
_cell.length_c   1.000
_cell.angle_alpha   90.00
_cell.angle_beta   90.00
_cell.angle_gamma   90.00
#
_symmetry.space_group_name_H-M   'P 1'
#
loop_
_entity.id
_entity.type
_entity.pdbx_description
1 polymer ?
#
loop_
_entity_poly.entity_id
_entity_poly.type
_entity_poly.pdbx_seq_one_letter_code
_entity_poly.pdbx_strand_id
1 'polypeptide(L)'
;MNTKPSHGPIHFRAPSRIFWRTVRGMIPHKTPRGEAALARLKAFEGVPPPYDRTKRMVIPDALKVLRLQPGHRFCLLGELSKEVGWNYHETIKC
;
A
#
# COMPACT_ATOMS: atom_id res chain seq x y z
N MET A 1 -19.70 11.69 6.59
CA MET A 1 -20.09 12.90 7.35
C MET A 1 -20.67 13.86 6.33
N ASN A 2 -22.00 13.97 6.27
CA ASN A 2 -22.71 14.60 5.14
C ASN A 2 -22.55 16.13 5.09
N THR A 3 -22.10 16.74 6.19
CA THR A 3 -21.95 18.18 6.35
C THR A 3 -20.67 18.76 5.77
N LYS A 4 -19.55 18.01 5.81
CA LYS A 4 -18.26 18.45 5.28
C LYS A 4 -17.42 17.27 4.77
N PRO A 5 -17.31 17.07 3.45
CA PRO A 5 -16.59 15.93 2.86
C PRO A 5 -15.12 15.82 3.31
N SER A 6 -14.47 16.95 3.63
CA SER A 6 -13.07 16.96 4.04
C SER A 6 -12.81 16.31 5.41
N HIS A 7 -13.82 16.17 6.26
CA HIS A 7 -13.71 15.46 7.56
C HIS A 7 -14.18 14.00 7.47
N GLY A 8 -14.51 13.54 6.25
CA GLY A 8 -14.92 12.17 5.99
C GLY A 8 -13.75 11.20 5.77
N PRO A 9 -14.07 9.95 5.39
CA PRO A 9 -13.07 8.98 4.98
C PRO A 9 -12.25 9.50 3.80
N ILE A 10 -10.92 9.49 3.93
CA ILE A 10 -10.02 9.88 2.84
C ILE A 10 -9.83 8.67 1.91
N HIS A 11 -10.14 8.88 0.63
CA HIS A 11 -9.95 7.88 -0.43
C HIS A 11 -8.55 8.02 -1.04
N PHE A 12 -7.58 7.33 -0.45
CA PHE A 12 -6.24 7.26 -1.03
C PHE A 12 -6.25 6.42 -2.30
N ARG A 13 -5.64 6.96 -3.37
CA ARG A 13 -5.55 6.32 -4.69
C ARG A 13 -4.18 5.69 -4.95
N ALA A 14 -3.15 6.15 -4.25
CA ALA A 14 -1.79 5.67 -4.43
C ALA A 14 -1.58 4.29 -3.80
N PRO A 15 -0.90 3.33 -4.47
CA PRO A 15 -0.67 1.98 -3.96
C PRO A 15 -0.05 1.95 -2.56
N SER A 16 0.95 2.80 -2.28
CA SER A 16 1.63 2.84 -0.98
C SER A 16 0.66 3.21 0.15
N ARG A 17 -0.26 4.13 -0.12
CA ARG A 17 -1.26 4.61 0.85
C ARG A 17 -2.40 3.63 1.02
N ILE A 18 -2.76 2.88 -0.02
CA ILE A 18 -3.70 1.77 0.10
C ILE A 18 -3.11 0.69 1.02
N PHE A 19 -1.86 0.29 0.80
CA PHE A 19 -1.16 -0.67 1.65
C PHE A 19 -0.97 -0.14 3.09
N TRP A 20 -0.59 1.12 3.25
CA TRP A 20 -0.50 1.74 4.58
C TRP A 20 -1.85 1.70 5.31
N ARG A 21 -2.96 1.93 4.60
CA ARG A 21 -4.31 1.89 5.18
C ARG A 21 -4.72 0.49 5.61
N THR A 22 -4.33 -0.57 4.89
CA THR A 22 -4.60 -1.96 5.31
C THR A 22 -3.80 -2.31 6.57
N VAL A 23 -2.50 -1.97 6.62
CA VAL A 23 -1.67 -2.20 7.82
C VAL A 23 -2.18 -1.40 9.02
N ARG A 24 -2.58 -0.14 8.83
CA ARG A 24 -3.20 0.69 9.88
C ARG A 24 -4.49 0.07 10.45
N GLY A 25 -5.25 -0.65 9.63
CA GLY A 25 -6.45 -1.37 10.08
C GLY A 25 -6.15 -2.56 10.99
N MET A 26 -4.96 -3.15 10.88
CA MET A 26 -4.52 -4.30 11.68
C MET A 26 -3.83 -3.89 12.99
N ILE A 27 -3.57 -2.60 13.21
CA ILE A 27 -2.85 -2.04 14.37
C ILE A 27 -3.81 -1.15 15.19
N PRO A 28 -3.73 -1.16 16.54
CA PRO A 28 -4.48 -0.22 17.39
C PRO A 28 -3.91 1.22 17.32
N HIS A 29 -4.02 1.83 16.14
CA HIS A 29 -3.36 3.09 15.75
C HIS A 29 -3.84 4.33 16.50
N LYS A 30 -4.91 4.24 17.29
CA LYS A 30 -5.38 5.32 18.17
C LYS A 30 -4.63 5.37 19.51
N THR A 31 -3.89 4.32 19.84
CA THR A 31 -3.06 4.27 21.05
C THR A 31 -1.66 4.82 20.76
N PRO A 32 -0.95 5.39 21.76
CA PRO A 32 0.42 5.86 21.57
C PRO A 32 1.37 4.76 21.06
N ARG A 33 1.18 3.53 21.52
CA ARG A 33 1.94 2.36 21.05
C ARG A 33 1.68 2.06 19.57
N GLY A 34 0.41 2.12 19.14
CA GLY A 34 0.03 1.88 17.75
C GLY A 34 0.52 2.97 16.81
N GLU A 35 0.50 4.22 17.27
CA GLU A 35 1.08 5.35 16.54
C GLU A 35 2.59 5.16 16.35
N ALA A 36 3.32 4.83 17.42
CA ALA A 36 4.75 4.54 17.34
C ALA A 36 5.08 3.35 16.41
N ALA A 37 4.22 2.33 16.37
CA ALA A 37 4.37 1.21 15.46
C ALA A 37 4.18 1.64 13.99
N LEU A 38 3.16 2.47 13.70
CA LEU A 38 2.94 2.99 12.36
C LEU A 38 4.04 3.94 11.89
N ALA A 39 4.65 4.70 12.79
CA ALA A 39 5.77 5.58 12.47
C ALA A 39 7.02 4.82 11.96
N ARG A 40 7.15 3.53 12.32
CA ARG A 40 8.25 2.66 11.83
C ARG A 40 8.03 2.18 10.40
N LEU A 41 6.78 2.15 9.93
CA LEU A 41 6.45 1.68 8.59
C LEU A 41 6.63 2.81 7.58
N LYS A 42 7.45 2.54 6.55
CA LYS A 42 7.56 3.38 5.35
C LYS A 42 7.14 2.56 4.14
N ALA A 43 6.25 3.10 3.32
CA ALA A 43 5.77 2.47 2.09
C ALA A 43 5.99 3.44 0.93
N PHE A 44 6.51 2.93 -0.17
CA PHE A 44 6.85 3.69 -1.36
C PHE A 44 6.33 2.96 -2.60
N GLU A 45 6.02 3.70 -3.66
CA GLU A 45 5.86 3.13 -4.99
C GLU A 45 7.21 3.14 -5.72
N GLY A 46 7.57 1.99 -6.29
CA GLY A 46 8.93 1.77 -6.81
C GLY A 46 9.96 1.58 -5.68
N VAL A 47 11.24 1.70 -6.02
CA VAL A 47 12.35 1.57 -5.06
C VAL A 47 13.21 2.84 -5.12
N PRO A 48 12.92 3.86 -4.29
CA PRO A 48 13.67 5.11 -4.34
C PRO A 48 15.08 4.96 -3.74
N PRO A 49 16.06 5.78 -4.14
CA PRO A 49 17.33 5.91 -3.44
C PRO A 49 17.11 6.32 -1.98
N PRO A 50 17.84 5.76 -0.99
CA PRO A 50 18.98 4.84 -1.08
C PRO A 50 18.60 3.34 -1.01
N TYR A 51 17.32 2.99 -1.07
CA TYR A 51 16.84 1.62 -0.87
C TYR A 51 17.10 0.71 -2.08
N ASP A 52 17.38 1.31 -3.25
CA ASP A 52 17.77 0.65 -4.49
C ASP A 52 19.04 -0.22 -4.32
N ARG A 53 19.98 0.24 -3.49
CA ARG A 53 21.25 -0.47 -3.21
C ARG A 53 21.16 -1.47 -2.07
N THR A 54 20.09 -1.41 -1.28
CA THR A 54 19.91 -2.32 -0.14
C THR A 54 19.34 -3.66 -0.59
N LYS A 55 19.77 -4.75 0.07
CA LYS A 55 19.23 -6.09 -0.21
C LYS A 55 17.74 -6.12 0.16
N ARG A 56 16.89 -6.37 -0.83
CA ARG A 56 15.44 -6.52 -0.64
C ARG A 56 15.13 -7.90 -0.08
N MET A 57 14.30 -7.92 0.97
CA MET A 57 13.83 -9.14 1.60
C MET A 57 12.44 -9.49 1.09
N VAL A 58 12.16 -10.79 1.01
CA VAL A 58 10.86 -11.33 0.55
C VAL A 58 10.26 -12.15 1.68
N ILE A 59 8.97 -11.98 1.93
CA ILE A 59 8.20 -12.77 2.89
C ILE A 59 7.57 -13.93 2.12
N PRO A 60 8.03 -15.19 2.28
CA PRO A 60 7.56 -16.32 1.48
C PRO A 60 6.05 -16.55 1.65
N ASP A 61 5.54 -16.38 2.86
CA ASP A 61 4.12 -16.60 3.16
C ASP A 61 3.18 -15.63 2.47
N ALA A 62 3.66 -14.49 1.99
CA ALA A 62 2.86 -13.49 1.28
C ALA A 62 2.92 -13.65 -0.26
N LEU A 63 3.61 -14.69 -0.77
CA LEU A 63 3.78 -14.87 -2.21
C LEU A 63 2.53 -15.41 -2.88
N LYS A 64 2.05 -14.69 -3.90
CA LYS A 64 0.89 -15.08 -4.71
C LYS A 64 1.05 -16.47 -5.33
N VAL A 65 2.23 -16.83 -5.83
CA VAL A 65 2.49 -18.15 -6.44
C VAL A 65 2.31 -19.31 -5.45
N LEU A 66 2.54 -19.07 -4.15
CA LEU A 66 2.39 -20.08 -3.11
C LEU A 66 0.97 -20.10 -2.53
N ARG A 67 0.29 -18.94 -2.49
CA ARG A 67 -1.01 -18.79 -1.82
C ARG A 67 -2.22 -18.91 -2.75
N LEU A 68 -2.07 -18.59 -4.04
CA LEU A 68 -3.17 -18.64 -5.00
C LEU A 68 -3.03 -19.85 -5.93
N GLN A 69 -4.10 -20.62 -6.08
CA GLN A 69 -4.13 -21.76 -6.99
C GLN A 69 -3.97 -21.33 -8.46
N PRO A 70 -3.28 -22.13 -9.29
CA PRO A 70 -3.19 -21.88 -10.73
C PRO A 70 -4.59 -21.77 -11.38
N GLY A 71 -4.73 -20.87 -12.35
CA GLY A 71 -6.00 -20.63 -13.06
C GLY A 71 -6.90 -19.54 -12.44
N HIS A 72 -6.64 -19.11 -11.20
CA HIS A 72 -7.40 -18.05 -10.57
C HIS A 72 -6.93 -16.66 -11.02
N ARG A 73 -7.89 -15.79 -11.36
CA ARG A 73 -7.63 -14.40 -11.75
C ARG A 73 -7.18 -13.60 -10.53
N PHE A 74 -6.27 -12.65 -10.75
CA PHE A 74 -5.77 -11.72 -9.75
C PHE A 74 -5.62 -10.33 -10.38
N CYS A 75 -5.48 -9.31 -9.56
CA CYS A 75 -5.30 -7.93 -10.01
C CYS A 75 -4.03 -7.36 -9.38
N LEU A 76 -3.29 -6.55 -10.15
CA LEU A 76 -2.16 -5.81 -9.62
C LEU A 76 -2.64 -4.51 -8.98
N LEU A 77 -2.11 -4.20 -7.80
CA LEU A 77 -2.50 -2.98 -7.08
C LEU A 77 -2.23 -1.70 -7.88
N GLY A 78 -1.18 -1.70 -8.72
CA GLY A 78 -0.87 -0.59 -9.61
C GLY A 78 -1.92 -0.37 -10.70
N GLU A 79 -2.53 -1.43 -11.23
CA GLU A 79 -3.60 -1.35 -12.24
C GLU A 79 -4.89 -0.82 -11.61
N LEU A 80 -5.29 -1.39 -10.47
CA LEU A 80 -6.42 -0.87 -9.70
C LEU A 80 -6.26 0.62 -9.37
N SER A 81 -5.06 1.01 -8.94
CA SER A 81 -4.75 2.40 -8.58
C SER A 81 -4.88 3.33 -9.78
N LYS A 82 -4.46 2.89 -10.98
CA LYS A 82 -4.62 3.63 -12.23
C LYS A 82 -6.09 3.89 -12.54
N GLU A 83 -6.93 2.86 -12.44
CA GLU A 83 -8.37 2.97 -12.71
C GLU A 83 -9.09 3.94 -11.76
N VAL A 84 -8.66 4.00 -10.49
CA VAL A 84 -9.25 4.93 -9.50
C VAL A 84 -8.63 6.34 -9.53
N GLY A 85 -7.83 6.66 -10.56
CA GLY A 85 -7.30 8.00 -10.81
C GLY A 85 -5.98 8.31 -10.11
N TRP A 86 -5.08 7.33 -10.02
CA TRP A 86 -3.68 7.57 -9.64
C TRP A 86 -2.83 7.90 -10.87
N ASN A 87 -2.38 9.15 -10.96
CA ASN A 87 -1.76 9.70 -12.17
C ASN A 87 -0.29 9.29 -12.37
N TYR A 88 0.39 8.79 -11.34
CA TYR A 88 1.83 8.49 -11.39
C TYR A 88 2.15 7.07 -11.86
N HIS A 89 1.15 6.33 -12.34
CA HIS A 89 1.31 4.95 -12.78
C HIS A 89 2.36 4.82 -13.89
N GLU A 90 2.27 5.64 -14.95
CA GLU A 90 3.21 5.58 -16.08
C GLU A 90 4.62 6.02 -15.68
N THR A 91 4.76 6.97 -14.74
CA THR A 91 6.06 7.44 -14.25
C THR A 91 6.85 6.36 -13.50
N ILE A 92 6.17 5.42 -12.84
CA ILE A 92 6.81 4.38 -12.02
C ILE A 92 7.03 3.08 -12.81
N LYS A 93 6.36 2.93 -13.96
CA LYS A 93 6.42 1.72 -14.79
C LYS A 93 7.73 1.57 -15.59
N CYS A 94 8.65 2.55 -15.48
CA CYS A 94 9.97 2.55 -16.10
C CYS A 94 10.80 1.31 -15.75
#